data_AF-A0A7X5Q8V7-F1
#
_entry.id   AF-A0A7X5Q8V7-F1
#
_cell.length_a   1.000
_cell.length_b   1.000
_cell.length_c   1.000
_cell.angle_alpha   90.00
_cell.angle_beta   90.00
_cell.angle_gamma   90.00
#
_symmetry.space_group_name_H-M   'P 1'
#
loop_
_entity.id
_entity.type
_entity.pdbx_description
1 polymer ?
#
loop_
_entity_poly.entity_id
_entity_poly.type
_entity_poly.pdbx_seq_one_letter_code
_entity_poly.pdbx_strand_id
1 'polypeptide(L)'
;MVKQLESALEELNTLFSQHPHEVRFPAKGTPLNRACDIIGQAMAHPFTPPTEATESLDDICRASGVRYRNVVLDHNWWQKDRGPLLGFLKETQDPIALVYDKKKQYF
;
A
#
# COMPACT_ATOMS: atom_id res chain seq x y z
N MET A 1 -5.81 -40.50 6.96
CA MET A 1 -5.50 -39.60 5.82
C MET A 1 -6.22 -38.26 5.92
N VAL A 2 -7.54 -38.21 6.20
CA VAL A 2 -8.31 -36.95 6.35
C VAL A 2 -7.80 -36.04 7.48
N LYS A 3 -7.50 -36.61 8.66
CA LYS A 3 -6.95 -35.85 9.82
C LYS A 3 -5.63 -35.09 9.56
N GLN A 4 -4.84 -35.52 8.58
CA GLN A 4 -3.57 -34.85 8.25
C GLN A 4 -3.81 -33.59 7.42
N LEU A 5 -4.86 -33.58 6.58
CA LEU A 5 -5.25 -32.41 5.80
C LEU A 5 -5.89 -31.33 6.68
N GLU A 6 -6.70 -31.74 7.65
CA GLU A 6 -7.33 -30.83 8.63
C GLU A 6 -6.27 -30.13 9.49
N SER A 7 -5.30 -30.89 10.02
CA SER A 7 -4.18 -30.32 10.80
C SER A 7 -3.33 -29.35 9.99
N ALA A 8 -3.05 -29.67 8.72
CA ALA A 8 -2.30 -28.77 7.83
C ALA A 8 -3.06 -27.48 7.51
N LEU A 9 -4.39 -27.54 7.36
CA LEU A 9 -5.23 -26.36 7.17
C LEU A 9 -5.28 -25.48 8.43
N GLU A 10 -5.28 -26.09 9.61
CA GLU A 10 -5.31 -25.39 10.89
C GLU A 10 -3.98 -24.68 11.20
N GLU A 11 -2.85 -25.31 10.86
CA GLU A 11 -1.51 -24.71 10.88
C GLU A 11 -1.38 -23.54 9.90
N LEU A 12 -1.93 -23.67 8.70
CA LEU A 12 -1.96 -22.57 7.73
C LEU A 12 -2.81 -21.40 8.25
N ASN A 13 -4.00 -21.67 8.79
CA ASN A 13 -4.91 -20.64 9.31
C ASN A 13 -4.30 -19.86 10.47
N THR A 14 -3.60 -20.55 11.37
CA THR A 14 -2.87 -19.91 12.48
C THR A 14 -1.72 -19.02 11.99
N LEU A 15 -0.99 -19.45 10.96
CA LEU A 15 0.05 -18.61 10.34
C LEU A 15 -0.54 -17.36 9.66
N PHE A 16 -1.64 -17.47 8.92
CA PHE A 16 -2.32 -16.32 8.31
C PHE A 16 -2.86 -15.34 9.36
N SER A 17 -3.34 -15.84 10.50
CA SER A 17 -3.89 -15.02 11.58
C SER A 17 -2.82 -14.23 12.36
N GLN A 18 -1.56 -14.67 12.36
CA GLN A 18 -0.45 -14.01 13.07
C GLN A 18 0.16 -12.84 12.30
N HIS A 19 -0.04 -12.79 10.99
CA HIS A 19 0.40 -11.69 10.13
C HIS A 19 -0.77 -11.17 9.30
N PRO A 20 -1.75 -10.48 9.93
CA PRO A 20 -2.73 -9.74 9.19
C PRO A 20 -1.99 -8.57 8.53
N HIS A 21 -1.48 -8.78 7.30
CA HIS A 21 -1.33 -7.68 6.35
C HIS A 21 -2.74 -7.32 5.86
N GLU A 22 -3.59 -6.93 6.80
CA GLU A 22 -4.90 -6.37 6.50
C GLU A 22 -4.63 -4.92 6.11
N VAL A 23 -4.21 -4.73 4.85
CA VAL A 23 -4.24 -3.41 4.24
C VAL A 23 -5.70 -2.98 4.30
N ARG A 24 -6.01 -2.08 5.25
CA ARG A 24 -7.39 -1.67 5.47
C ARG A 24 -7.77 -0.77 4.32
N PHE A 25 -8.52 -1.31 3.37
CA PHE A 25 -9.06 -0.53 2.26
C PHE A 25 -10.06 0.49 2.82
N PRO A 26 -9.81 1.81 2.71
CA PRO A 26 -10.79 2.79 3.11
C PRO A 26 -12.04 2.62 2.24
N ALA A 27 -13.19 2.37 2.86
CA ALA A 27 -14.46 2.19 2.14
C ALA A 27 -14.99 3.48 1.49
N LYS A 28 -14.34 4.63 1.72
CA LYS A 28 -14.78 5.97 1.33
C LYS A 28 -13.58 6.81 0.87
N GLY A 29 -13.72 7.57 -0.20
CA GLY A 29 -12.67 8.43 -0.77
C GLY A 29 -12.39 8.17 -2.26
N THR A 30 -11.68 9.08 -2.91
CA THR A 30 -11.22 8.92 -4.30
C THR A 30 -10.21 7.76 -4.41
N PRO A 31 -9.99 7.18 -5.60
CA PRO A 31 -8.92 6.18 -5.80
C PRO A 31 -7.55 6.66 -5.32
N LEU A 32 -7.24 7.95 -5.49
CA LEU A 32 -5.98 8.55 -5.08
C LEU A 32 -5.82 8.57 -3.55
N ASN A 33 -6.88 8.97 -2.82
CA ASN A 33 -6.91 8.90 -1.38
C ASN A 33 -6.67 7.48 -0.88
N ARG A 34 -7.36 6.49 -1.48
CA ARG A 34 -7.17 5.09 -1.09
C ARG A 34 -5.74 4.62 -1.31
N ALA A 35 -5.11 4.97 -2.43
CA ALA A 35 -3.71 4.63 -2.67
C ALA A 35 -2.78 5.31 -1.64
N CYS A 36 -3.01 6.58 -1.31
CA CYS A 36 -2.23 7.30 -0.29
C CYS A 36 -2.41 6.70 1.11
N ASP A 37 -3.63 6.28 1.47
CA ASP A 37 -3.91 5.63 2.75
C ASP A 37 -3.17 4.30 2.89
N ILE A 38 -3.10 3.50 1.83
CA ILE A 38 -2.34 2.24 1.80
C ILE A 38 -0.84 2.51 2.02
N ILE A 39 -0.30 3.51 1.34
CA ILE A 39 1.10 3.95 1.50
C ILE A 39 1.34 4.41 2.95
N GLY A 40 0.44 5.22 3.51
CA GLY A 40 0.54 5.70 4.88
C GLY A 40 0.54 4.58 5.91
N GLN A 41 -0.30 3.56 5.73
CA GLN A 41 -0.30 2.36 6.55
C GLN A 41 1.04 1.63 6.48
N ALA A 42 1.61 1.45 5.28
CA ALA A 42 2.91 0.82 5.10
C ALA A 42 4.07 1.62 5.73
N MET A 43 3.97 2.95 5.78
CA MET A 43 4.95 3.84 6.41
C MET A 43 4.75 4.05 7.91
N ALA A 44 3.67 3.53 8.50
CA ALA A 44 3.19 3.91 9.84
C ALA A 44 3.03 5.44 10.01
N HIS A 45 2.66 6.13 8.92
CA HIS A 45 2.45 7.57 8.87
C HIS A 45 1.14 7.85 8.09
N PRO A 46 0.01 8.03 8.78
CA PRO A 46 -1.29 8.17 8.12
C PRO A 46 -1.34 9.46 7.31
N PHE A 47 -1.93 9.37 6.11
CA PHE A 47 -2.25 10.56 5.33
C PHE A 47 -3.53 11.19 5.88
N THR A 48 -3.58 12.51 5.88
CA THR A 48 -4.77 13.27 6.24
C THR A 48 -5.53 13.59 4.95
N PRO A 49 -6.77 13.10 4.78
CA PRO A 49 -7.57 13.46 3.62
C PRO A 49 -7.85 14.97 3.63
N PRO A 50 -7.72 15.68 2.49
CA PRO A 50 -8.01 17.10 2.42
C PRO A 50 -9.50 17.37 2.68
N THR A 51 -9.80 18.55 3.21
CA THR A 51 -11.18 18.95 3.56
C THR A 51 -12.03 19.31 2.33
N GLU A 52 -11.40 19.56 1.19
CA GLU A 52 -12.07 19.96 -0.05
C GLU A 52 -12.25 18.79 -1.04
N ALA A 53 -13.30 18.88 -1.86
CA ALA A 53 -13.72 17.82 -2.78
C ALA A 53 -12.78 17.60 -4.00
N THR A 54 -11.83 18.51 -4.23
CA THR A 54 -10.87 18.40 -5.32
C THR A 54 -9.52 17.99 -4.74
N GLU A 55 -9.22 16.70 -4.81
CA GLU A 55 -8.11 16.10 -4.07
C GLU A 55 -6.94 15.87 -5.03
N SER A 56 -6.09 16.89 -5.21
CA SER A 56 -4.81 16.69 -5.88
C SER A 56 -3.83 15.98 -4.93
N LEU A 57 -2.81 15.31 -5.50
CA LEU A 57 -1.72 14.74 -4.70
C LEU A 57 -1.02 15.81 -3.86
N ASP A 58 -0.88 17.03 -4.39
CA ASP A 58 -0.29 18.15 -3.69
C ASP A 58 -1.11 18.55 -2.45
N ASP A 59 -2.44 18.59 -2.56
CA ASP A 59 -3.31 18.94 -1.45
C ASP A 59 -3.25 17.88 -0.35
N ILE A 60 -3.28 16.59 -0.73
CA ILE A 60 -3.14 15.45 0.19
C ILE A 60 -1.79 15.51 0.92
N CYS A 61 -0.69 15.67 0.18
CA CYS A 61 0.65 15.74 0.75
C CYS A 61 0.83 16.96 1.65
N ARG A 62 0.29 18.12 1.26
CA ARG A 62 0.33 19.36 2.07
C ARG A 62 -0.45 19.19 3.37
N ALA A 63 -1.67 18.64 3.31
CA ALA A 63 -2.49 18.39 4.50
C ALA A 63 -1.84 17.36 5.43
N SER A 64 -1.11 16.40 4.88
CA SER A 64 -0.43 15.33 5.63
C SER A 64 0.97 15.71 6.12
N GLY A 65 1.53 16.86 5.71
CA GLY A 65 2.92 17.22 6.01
C GLY A 65 3.95 16.28 5.36
N VAL A 66 3.58 15.61 4.27
CA VAL A 66 4.42 14.64 3.56
C VAL A 66 5.07 15.29 2.34
N ARG A 67 6.34 15.01 2.12
CA ARG A 67 7.02 15.37 0.87
C ARG A 67 7.06 14.17 -0.05
N TYR A 68 6.80 14.38 -1.33
CA TYR A 68 6.96 13.37 -2.36
C TYR A 68 8.00 13.81 -3.40
N ARG A 69 8.45 12.86 -4.21
CA ARG A 69 9.36 13.09 -5.34
C ARG A 69 9.05 12.11 -6.44
N ASN A 70 9.26 12.51 -7.69
CA ASN A 70 9.27 11.57 -8.80
C ASN A 70 10.57 10.76 -8.78
N VAL A 71 10.47 9.46 -9.01
CA VAL A 71 11.61 8.53 -9.06
C VAL A 71 11.64 7.83 -10.41
N VAL A 72 12.84 7.59 -10.92
CA VAL A 72 13.05 6.75 -12.10
C VAL A 72 13.24 5.32 -11.61
N LEU A 73 12.39 4.42 -12.10
CA LEU A 73 12.46 2.99 -11.78
C LEU A 73 13.42 2.31 -12.77
N ASP A 74 14.73 2.37 -12.46
CA ASP A 74 15.80 1.74 -13.25
C ASP A 74 15.82 0.20 -13.13
N HIS A 75 16.72 -0.46 -13.85
CA HIS A 75 16.83 -1.92 -13.75
C HIS A 75 17.14 -2.35 -12.29
N ASN A 76 16.38 -3.33 -11.78
CA ASN A 76 16.43 -3.80 -10.40
C ASN A 76 16.14 -2.72 -9.33
N TRP A 77 15.38 -1.67 -9.66
CA TRP A 77 15.00 -0.61 -8.72
C TRP A 77 14.45 -1.14 -7.40
N TRP A 78 13.66 -2.22 -7.45
CA TRP A 78 13.03 -2.86 -6.28
C TRP A 78 14.03 -3.39 -5.25
N GLN A 79 15.30 -3.59 -5.62
CA GLN A 79 16.36 -4.03 -4.70
C GLN A 79 17.02 -2.85 -3.97
N LYS A 80 16.96 -1.65 -4.56
CA LYS A 80 17.68 -0.45 -4.12
C LYS A 80 16.76 0.55 -3.44
N ASP A 81 15.53 0.69 -3.93
CA ASP A 81 14.53 1.53 -3.30
C ASP A 81 13.96 0.83 -2.05
N ARG A 82 13.69 1.62 -1.02
CA ARG A 82 13.30 1.15 0.32
C ARG A 82 12.04 1.84 0.82
N GLY A 83 11.27 2.45 -0.09
CA GLY A 83 10.06 3.19 0.23
C GLY A 83 8.85 2.67 -0.54
N PRO A 84 7.64 2.78 0.04
CA PRO A 84 6.42 2.60 -0.73
C PRO A 84 6.31 3.72 -1.77
N LEU A 85 5.71 3.41 -2.91
CA LEU A 85 5.61 4.30 -4.06
C LEU A 85 4.15 4.48 -4.44
N LEU A 86 3.82 5.68 -4.90
CA LEU A 86 2.58 5.95 -5.62
C LEU A 86 2.88 5.87 -7.11
N GLY A 87 2.15 5.02 -7.82
CA GLY A 87 2.20 4.89 -9.28
C GLY A 87 0.86 5.23 -9.91
N PHE A 88 0.87 5.34 -11.24
CA PHE A 88 -0.33 5.51 -12.05
C PHE A 88 -0.29 4.52 -13.20
N LEU A 89 -1.39 3.78 -13.42
CA LEU A 89 -1.49 2.88 -14.57
C LEU A 89 -1.47 3.70 -15.87
N LYS A 90 -0.62 3.31 -16.82
CA LYS A 90 -0.42 4.08 -18.05
C LYS A 90 -1.72 4.30 -18.83
N GLU A 91 -2.56 3.27 -18.91
CA GLU A 91 -3.76 3.26 -19.74
C GLU A 91 -4.92 4.05 -19.12
N THR A 92 -5.17 3.86 -17.82
CA THR A 92 -6.34 4.43 -17.14
C THR A 92 -6.02 5.66 -16.30
N GLN A 93 -4.73 5.90 -16.03
CA GLN A 93 -4.25 6.86 -15.03
C GLN A 93 -4.78 6.56 -13.61
N ASP A 94 -5.22 5.33 -13.36
CA ASP A 94 -5.65 4.95 -12.02
C ASP A 94 -4.45 4.91 -11.07
N PRO A 95 -4.55 5.54 -9.89
CA PRO A 95 -3.50 5.52 -8.90
C PRO A 95 -3.38 4.14 -8.25
N ILE A 96 -2.13 3.68 -8.10
CA ILE A 96 -1.79 2.41 -7.47
C ILE A 96 -0.75 2.63 -6.38
N ALA A 97 -0.94 1.96 -5.24
CA ALA A 97 0.05 1.93 -4.17
C ALA A 97 0.96 0.72 -4.37
N LEU A 98 2.26 0.95 -4.58
CA LEU A 98 3.27 -0.09 -4.59
C LEU A 98 3.91 -0.14 -3.21
N VAL A 99 3.52 -1.12 -2.42
CA VAL A 99 4.01 -1.34 -1.05
C VAL A 99 4.84 -2.63 -1.03
N TYR A 100 5.77 -2.74 -0.07
CA TYR A 100 6.63 -3.92 0.05
C TYR A 100 6.45 -4.60 1.40
N ASP A 101 6.62 -5.93 1.42
CA ASP A 101 6.55 -6.71 2.65
C ASP A 101 7.88 -6.67 3.43
N LYS A 102 7.96 -7.33 4.59
CA LYS A 102 9.20 -7.39 5.39
C LYS A 102 10.41 -8.01 4.64
N LYS A 103 10.18 -8.79 3.58
CA LYS A 103 11.19 -9.37 2.69
C LYS A 103 11.58 -8.44 1.53
N LYS A 104 11.07 -7.20 1.51
CA LYS A 104 11.30 -6.16 0.49
C LYS A 104 10.82 -6.56 -0.91
N GLN A 105 9.75 -7.34 -0.97
CA GLN A 105 9.09 -7.67 -2.23
C GLN A 105 7.88 -6.77 -2.40
N TYR A 106 7.79 -6.09 -3.54
CA TYR A 106 6.65 -5.26 -3.89
C TYR A 106 5.47 -6.14 -4.34
N PHE A 107 4.26 -5.77 -3.96
CA PHE A 107 2.99 -6.43 -4.33
C PHE A 107 1.94 -5.42 -4.79
#